data_AF-A0A1Z4IJB7-F1
#
_entry.id   AF-A0A1Z4IJB7-F1
#
_cell.length_a   1.000
_cell.length_b   1.000
_cell.length_c   1.000
_cell.angle_alpha   90.00
_cell.angle_beta   90.00
_cell.angle_gamma   90.00
#
_symmetry.space_group_name_H-M   'P 1'
#
loop_
_entity.id
_entity.type
_entity.pdbx_description
1 polymer ?
#
loop_
_entity_poly.entity_id
_entity_poly.type
_entity_poly.pdbx_seq_one_letter_code
_entity_poly.pdbx_strand_id
1 'polypeptide(L)'
;MTKKFYKNKTLFTVGFTAITSIMFFGSLSSVMGSPRTQAQVRCIEPIGRVISTGDRYMRSGSLLCPTDQISPKQGEEVKVLCYSSREHLLVEAGSNFPVREICKPPAFSSVRKCTLLSPQDCPNRKGPNRRENAPNIIQPYGKVIINRRPLISWTAVPGATSYTVQLSGGEVKWEKEVVGTTLSYPQDQQELSYGSANKIIVIANKGNDPIIDDTLVVHVLPEGWVRQINQAIEQVKSLGLSADETAYIDLDAIYMSERLLNDTIENLQARVAAGSFNPTLYRILGDRYVEVWMPQLAKTAYIKALQLARFQKNSGEVELVQERLSALSQSQLPTRTNPAQ
;
A
#
# COMPACT_ATOMS: atom_id res chain seq x y z
N MET A 1 12.77 7.27 53.84
CA MET A 1 13.93 7.86 54.54
C MET A 1 15.20 7.16 54.07
N THR A 2 16.15 7.93 53.51
CA THR A 2 17.64 7.82 53.64
C THR A 2 18.27 6.43 53.85
N LYS A 3 19.32 5.96 53.15
CA LYS A 3 20.55 6.60 52.62
C LYS A 3 21.32 5.55 51.78
N LYS A 4 21.81 5.93 50.58
CA LYS A 4 23.22 6.07 50.14
C LYS A 4 24.14 4.82 50.06
N PHE A 5 24.52 4.53 48.80
CA PHE A 5 25.86 4.35 48.22
C PHE A 5 26.97 3.57 48.97
N TYR A 6 27.61 2.65 48.23
CA TYR A 6 29.06 2.48 48.32
C TYR A 6 29.69 2.33 46.92
N LYS A 7 30.73 3.14 46.70
CA LYS A 7 31.66 3.15 45.56
C LYS A 7 32.96 2.58 46.12
N ASN A 8 33.72 1.78 45.38
CA ASN A 8 35.17 1.83 45.51
C ASN A 8 35.88 1.43 44.21
N LYS A 9 36.86 2.28 43.88
CA LYS A 9 37.87 2.09 42.83
C LYS A 9 39.07 1.38 43.45
N THR A 10 39.78 0.60 42.64
CA THR A 10 41.22 0.38 42.85
C THR A 10 41.92 0.32 41.51
N LEU A 11 42.88 1.21 41.34
CA LEU A 11 43.93 1.22 40.33
C LEU A 11 45.05 0.27 40.77
N PHE A 12 45.69 -0.41 39.81
CA PHE A 12 47.06 -0.91 39.98
C PHE A 12 47.86 -0.61 38.71
N THR A 13 49.05 -0.05 38.93
CA THR A 13 50.05 0.37 37.95
C THR A 13 51.21 -0.62 37.85
N VAL A 14 51.58 -0.91 36.59
CA VAL A 14 52.94 -1.06 36.01
C VAL A 14 53.92 -2.10 36.58
N GLY A 15 54.39 -2.98 35.69
CA GLY A 15 55.70 -3.60 35.72
C GLY A 15 56.25 -3.75 34.30
N PHE A 16 57.35 -3.05 34.00
CA PHE A 16 58.15 -3.16 32.77
C PHE A 16 59.09 -4.37 32.86
N THR A 17 59.15 -5.19 31.81
CA THR A 17 60.36 -5.97 31.47
C THR A 17 60.53 -5.98 29.96
N ALA A 18 61.72 -5.56 29.53
CA ALA A 18 62.15 -5.50 28.15
C ALA A 18 62.97 -6.76 27.77
N ILE A 19 63.25 -6.82 26.46
CA ILE A 19 64.31 -7.55 25.76
C ILE A 19 63.97 -8.99 25.31
N THR A 20 63.68 -9.17 24.01
CA THR A 20 64.65 -9.64 23.01
C THR A 20 63.96 -9.85 21.66
N SER A 21 64.52 -9.21 20.63
CA SER A 21 64.15 -9.43 19.23
C SER A 21 64.63 -10.80 18.75
N ILE A 22 63.73 -11.60 18.19
CA ILE A 22 64.06 -12.65 17.23
C ILE A 22 63.17 -12.43 16.01
N MET A 23 63.79 -12.05 14.90
CA MET A 23 63.16 -12.08 13.58
C MET A 23 62.98 -13.53 13.15
N PHE A 24 61.74 -13.94 12.88
CA PHE A 24 61.45 -15.07 12.01
C PHE A 24 60.44 -14.62 10.95
N PHE A 25 60.89 -14.61 9.70
CA PHE A 25 60.06 -14.53 8.52
C PHE A 25 59.24 -15.82 8.40
N GLY A 26 57.92 -15.68 8.34
CA GLY A 26 57.00 -16.77 8.11
C GLY A 26 55.66 -16.21 7.65
N SER A 27 55.52 -16.01 6.34
CA SER A 27 54.27 -15.61 5.70
C SER A 27 53.24 -16.75 5.83
N LEU A 28 52.33 -16.64 6.78
CA LEU A 28 51.05 -17.35 6.79
C LEU A 28 49.96 -16.32 6.56
N SER A 29 49.45 -16.30 5.33
CA SER A 29 48.29 -15.54 4.90
C SER A 29 47.05 -16.13 5.58
N SER A 30 46.84 -15.81 6.85
CA SER A 30 45.53 -15.98 7.48
C SER A 30 44.61 -14.90 6.91
N VAL A 31 43.97 -15.22 5.80
CA VAL A 31 42.79 -14.50 5.32
C VAL A 31 41.71 -14.71 6.39
N MET A 32 41.67 -13.82 7.38
CA MET A 32 40.48 -13.61 8.18
C MET A 32 39.42 -13.12 7.20
N GLY A 33 38.57 -14.04 6.75
CA GLY A 33 37.34 -13.69 6.07
C GLY A 33 36.53 -12.83 7.03
N SER A 34 36.54 -11.52 6.82
CA SER A 34 35.55 -10.62 7.39
C SER A 34 34.18 -11.27 7.13
N PRO A 35 33.29 -11.36 8.13
CA PRO A 35 31.91 -11.70 7.84
C PRO A 35 31.45 -10.64 6.85
N ARG A 36 31.20 -11.06 5.60
CA ARG A 36 30.46 -10.22 4.67
C ARG A 36 29.16 -9.94 5.38
N THR A 37 29.04 -8.76 5.96
CA THR A 37 27.76 -8.12 6.18
C THR A 37 27.15 -8.11 4.78
N GLN A 38 26.35 -9.14 4.47
CA GLN A 38 25.50 -9.12 3.29
C GLN A 38 24.77 -7.80 3.43
N ALA A 39 25.11 -6.84 2.57
CA ALA A 39 24.31 -5.65 2.38
C ALA A 39 22.90 -6.20 2.20
N GLN A 40 22.05 -5.95 3.20
CA GLN A 40 20.71 -6.51 3.27
C GLN A 40 20.06 -6.17 1.92
N VAL A 41 19.90 -7.19 1.07
CA VAL A 41 19.33 -7.00 -0.26
C VAL A 41 17.97 -6.39 0.02
N ARG A 42 17.80 -5.11 -0.34
CA ARG A 42 16.58 -4.37 -0.05
C ARG A 42 15.47 -5.11 -0.77
N CYS A 43 14.53 -5.68 -0.02
CA CYS A 43 13.38 -6.36 -0.61
C CYS A 43 12.58 -5.33 -1.40
N ILE A 44 12.75 -5.32 -2.73
CA ILE A 44 12.13 -4.29 -3.59
C ILE A 44 10.62 -4.54 -3.67
N GLU A 45 10.23 -5.82 -3.82
CA GLU A 45 8.84 -6.26 -3.93
C GLU A 45 8.62 -7.45 -2.98
N PRO A 46 8.32 -7.19 -1.69
CA PRO A 46 7.98 -8.26 -0.76
C PRO A 46 6.68 -8.94 -1.17
N ILE A 47 6.68 -10.27 -1.13
CA ILE A 47 5.53 -11.11 -1.49
C ILE A 47 4.83 -11.72 -0.27
N GLY A 48 5.34 -11.43 0.93
CA GLY A 48 4.76 -11.90 2.17
C GLY A 48 5.59 -11.56 3.40
N ARG A 49 5.25 -12.18 4.52
CA ARG A 49 5.98 -12.11 5.79
C ARG A 49 6.08 -13.47 6.47
N VAL A 50 7.16 -13.65 7.23
CA VAL A 50 7.21 -14.67 8.28
C VAL A 50 6.35 -14.20 9.45
N ILE A 51 5.43 -15.04 9.93
CA ILE A 51 4.48 -14.68 10.99
C ILE A 51 4.61 -15.55 12.25
N SER A 52 5.55 -16.50 12.27
CA SER A 52 5.90 -17.26 13.47
C SER A 52 7.41 -17.20 13.77
N THR A 53 7.77 -17.71 14.94
CA THR A 53 9.12 -18.19 15.20
C THR A 53 9.32 -19.57 14.55
N GLY A 54 10.56 -20.02 14.41
CA GLY A 54 10.88 -21.38 13.94
C GLY A 54 11.89 -21.40 12.80
N ASP A 55 12.04 -20.30 12.07
CA ASP A 55 13.05 -20.19 11.01
C ASP A 55 14.46 -19.97 11.60
N ARG A 56 15.48 -20.49 10.93
CA ARG A 56 16.88 -20.40 11.35
C ARG A 56 17.48 -19.00 11.14
N TYR A 57 17.03 -18.29 10.11
CA TYR A 57 17.63 -17.03 9.66
C TYR A 57 16.65 -15.85 9.72
N MET A 58 15.36 -16.13 9.61
CA MET A 58 14.29 -15.14 9.64
C MET A 58 13.60 -15.11 10.99
N ARG A 59 13.22 -13.91 11.42
CA ARG A 59 12.41 -13.71 12.62
C ARG A 59 10.95 -13.47 12.23
N SER A 60 10.04 -13.64 13.18
CA SER A 60 8.66 -13.17 12.99
C SER A 60 8.67 -11.69 12.63
N GLY A 61 7.88 -11.32 11.62
CA GLY A 61 7.88 -9.98 11.02
C GLY A 61 8.88 -9.77 9.89
N SER A 62 9.79 -10.70 9.59
CA SER A 62 10.68 -10.58 8.42
C SER A 62 9.88 -10.54 7.11
N LEU A 63 10.26 -9.63 6.21
CA LEU A 63 9.76 -9.60 4.83
C LEU A 63 10.23 -10.86 4.09
N LEU A 64 9.37 -11.33 3.17
CA LEU A 64 9.68 -12.41 2.25
C LEU A 64 9.87 -11.84 0.84
N CYS A 65 11.08 -11.96 0.31
CA CYS A 65 11.38 -11.61 -1.08
C CYS A 65 11.28 -12.84 -1.99
N PRO A 66 11.02 -12.68 -3.30
CA PRO A 66 10.89 -13.80 -4.23
C PRO A 66 12.07 -14.77 -4.27
N THR A 67 13.28 -14.28 -4.00
CA THR A 67 14.53 -15.07 -4.01
C THR A 67 14.87 -15.72 -2.69
N ASP A 68 14.10 -15.45 -1.63
CA ASP A 68 14.40 -15.95 -0.30
C ASP A 68 14.05 -17.43 -0.14
N GLN A 69 14.53 -18.01 0.95
CA GLN A 69 14.21 -19.38 1.37
C GLN A 69 13.76 -19.39 2.82
N ILE A 70 12.76 -20.20 3.14
CA ILE A 70 12.40 -20.57 4.50
C ILE A 70 13.23 -21.79 4.89
N SER A 71 13.92 -21.71 6.01
CA SER A 71 14.78 -22.73 6.58
C SER A 71 14.35 -23.02 8.03
N PRO A 72 13.34 -23.87 8.24
CA PRO A 72 12.90 -24.24 9.59
C PRO A 72 14.03 -24.86 10.41
N LYS A 73 14.07 -24.55 11.71
CA LYS A 73 14.92 -25.24 12.67
C LYS A 73 14.49 -26.70 12.78
N GLN A 74 15.39 -27.55 13.26
CA GLN A 74 15.09 -28.97 13.41
C GLN A 74 13.91 -29.17 14.37
N GLY A 75 12.85 -29.83 13.89
CA GLY A 75 11.62 -30.08 14.66
C GLY A 75 10.70 -28.88 14.83
N GLU A 76 11.00 -27.74 14.22
CA GLU A 76 10.18 -26.53 14.26
C GLU A 76 9.46 -26.32 12.93
N GLU A 77 8.29 -25.70 12.99
CA GLU A 77 7.51 -25.29 11.82
C GLU A 77 7.58 -23.77 11.66
N VAL A 78 7.44 -23.29 10.42
CA VAL A 78 7.40 -21.85 10.12
C VAL A 78 6.09 -21.49 9.45
N LYS A 79 5.37 -20.53 10.02
CA LYS A 79 4.18 -19.93 9.40
C LYS A 79 4.58 -18.70 8.61
N VAL A 80 4.10 -18.64 7.37
CA VAL A 80 4.25 -17.47 6.50
C VAL A 80 2.88 -16.97 6.05
N LEU A 81 2.78 -15.65 5.85
CA LEU A 81 1.64 -15.02 5.18
C LEU A 81 2.06 -14.61 3.78
N CYS A 82 1.38 -15.11 2.76
CA CYS A 82 1.58 -14.72 1.37
C CYS A 82 0.57 -13.64 0.99
N TYR A 83 1.02 -12.49 0.47
CA TYR A 83 0.10 -11.37 0.17
C TYR A 83 -0.83 -11.64 -0.99
N SER A 84 -0.38 -12.39 -2.00
CA SER A 84 -1.17 -12.70 -3.19
C SER A 84 -2.38 -13.58 -2.89
N SER A 85 -2.21 -14.63 -2.08
CA SER A 85 -3.29 -15.53 -1.68
C SER A 85 -4.01 -15.08 -0.41
N ARG A 86 -3.31 -14.32 0.45
CA ARG A 86 -3.69 -14.00 1.85
C ARG A 86 -3.77 -15.23 2.73
N GLU A 87 -3.17 -16.33 2.30
CA GLU A 87 -3.15 -17.59 3.04
C GLU A 87 -1.98 -17.62 4.02
N HIS A 88 -2.21 -18.34 5.13
CA HIS A 88 -1.19 -18.72 6.08
C HIS A 88 -0.70 -20.11 5.72
N LEU A 89 0.56 -20.21 5.31
CA LEU A 89 1.16 -21.49 4.94
C LEU A 89 2.08 -21.95 6.06
N LEU A 90 1.93 -23.22 6.45
CA LEU A 90 2.77 -23.91 7.40
C LEU A 90 3.87 -24.65 6.63
N VAL A 91 5.11 -24.33 6.95
CA VAL A 91 6.30 -24.94 6.35
C VAL A 91 6.87 -25.93 7.36
N GLU A 92 6.81 -27.21 7.01
CA GLU A 92 7.22 -28.32 7.87
C GLU A 92 8.74 -28.37 8.09
N ALA A 93 9.14 -29.03 9.18
CA ALA A 93 10.54 -29.16 9.56
C ALA A 93 11.37 -29.95 8.53
N GLY A 94 12.66 -29.57 8.38
CA GLY A 94 13.67 -30.45 7.79
C GLY A 94 13.98 -30.25 6.31
N SER A 95 13.46 -29.21 5.65
CA SER A 95 13.87 -28.82 4.29
C SER A 95 13.91 -27.30 4.11
N ASN A 96 14.75 -26.82 3.18
CA ASN A 96 14.76 -25.41 2.78
C ASN A 96 13.76 -25.22 1.63
N PHE A 97 12.81 -24.31 1.80
CA PHE A 97 11.73 -24.09 0.86
C PHE A 97 11.86 -22.72 0.18
N PRO A 98 11.98 -22.65 -1.16
CA PRO A 98 12.00 -21.38 -1.88
C PRO A 98 10.70 -20.59 -1.68
N VAL A 99 10.78 -19.32 -1.29
CA VAL A 99 9.59 -18.50 -1.02
C VAL A 99 8.68 -18.39 -2.24
N ARG A 100 9.23 -18.26 -3.46
CA ARG A 100 8.44 -18.24 -4.70
C ARG A 100 7.57 -19.49 -4.93
N GLU A 101 7.94 -20.62 -4.34
CA GLU A 101 7.20 -21.88 -4.44
C GLU A 101 6.12 -21.98 -3.37
N ILE A 102 6.32 -21.31 -2.22
CA ILE A 102 5.35 -21.21 -1.14
C ILE A 102 4.31 -20.13 -1.49
N CYS A 103 4.76 -18.89 -1.70
CA CYS A 103 3.94 -17.76 -2.10
C CYS A 103 3.86 -17.67 -3.63
N LYS A 104 3.13 -18.62 -4.22
CA LYS A 104 2.94 -18.64 -5.68
C LYS A 104 2.14 -17.40 -6.11
N PRO A 105 2.65 -16.57 -7.04
CA PRO A 105 1.84 -15.54 -7.65
C PRO A 105 0.70 -16.20 -8.44
N PRO A 106 -0.45 -15.52 -8.61
CA PRO A 106 -1.51 -16.03 -9.48
C PRO A 106 -0.96 -16.23 -10.90
N ALA A 107 -1.34 -17.34 -11.56
CA ALA A 107 -0.84 -17.70 -12.90
C ALA A 107 -1.14 -16.66 -14.00
N PHE A 108 -1.95 -15.64 -13.71
CA PHE A 108 -2.32 -14.55 -14.61
C PHE A 108 -1.67 -13.22 -14.17
N SER A 109 -0.36 -13.03 -14.40
CA SER A 109 0.37 -11.85 -13.90
C SER A 109 0.93 -10.92 -14.98
N SER A 110 0.21 -10.71 -16.09
CA SER A 110 0.58 -9.68 -17.07
C SER A 110 -0.61 -8.94 -17.66
N VAL A 111 -1.62 -8.65 -16.84
CA VAL A 111 -2.62 -7.64 -17.26
C VAL A 111 -1.91 -6.29 -17.22
N ARG A 112 -1.60 -5.73 -18.39
CA ARG A 112 -1.05 -4.37 -18.47
C ARG A 112 -1.99 -3.43 -17.72
N LYS A 113 -1.46 -2.72 -16.72
CA LYS A 113 -2.29 -1.84 -15.88
C LYS A 113 -2.62 -0.59 -16.69
N CYS A 114 -3.89 -0.31 -16.88
CA CYS A 114 -4.36 0.97 -17.42
C CYS A 114 -4.29 2.02 -16.30
N THR A 115 -3.28 2.90 -16.34
CA THR A 115 -3.04 3.95 -15.34
C THR A 115 -2.72 5.28 -16.01
N LEU A 116 -2.66 6.37 -15.23
CA LEU A 116 -2.19 7.67 -15.74
C LEU A 116 -0.80 7.61 -16.38
N LEU A 117 0.09 6.74 -15.90
CA LEU A 117 1.45 6.61 -16.43
C LEU A 117 1.55 5.62 -17.61
N SER A 118 0.47 4.89 -17.89
CA SER A 118 0.38 3.90 -18.96
C SER A 118 -0.95 4.00 -19.73
N PRO A 119 -1.34 5.18 -20.24
CA PRO A 119 -2.61 5.38 -20.92
C PRO A 119 -2.75 4.51 -22.18
N GLN A 120 -1.64 4.16 -22.83
CA GLN A 120 -1.59 3.28 -24.00
C GLN A 120 -2.07 1.85 -23.72
N ASP A 121 -2.04 1.43 -22.45
CA ASP A 121 -2.49 0.09 -22.03
C ASP A 121 -3.97 0.06 -21.68
N CYS A 122 -4.67 1.18 -21.83
CA CYS A 122 -6.10 1.26 -21.61
C CYS A 122 -6.88 0.67 -22.79
N PRO A 123 -7.93 -0.13 -22.52
CA PRO A 123 -8.81 -0.59 -23.58
C PRO A 123 -9.44 0.60 -24.30
N ASN A 124 -9.49 0.55 -25.63
CA ASN A 124 -10.17 1.55 -26.45
C ASN A 124 -11.64 1.64 -26.02
N ARG A 125 -12.02 2.74 -25.36
CA ARG A 125 -13.39 2.93 -24.89
C ARG A 125 -14.29 3.26 -26.09
N LYS A 126 -15.11 2.29 -26.51
CA LYS A 126 -16.27 2.54 -27.38
C LYS A 126 -17.45 2.94 -26.49
N GLY A 127 -17.63 4.23 -26.27
CA GLY A 127 -18.75 4.79 -25.52
C GLY A 127 -18.82 6.30 -25.74
N PRO A 128 -19.94 6.96 -25.43
CA PRO A 128 -19.96 8.41 -25.41
C PRO A 128 -18.82 8.88 -24.51
N ASN A 129 -18.02 9.83 -25.00
CA ASN A 129 -17.04 10.51 -24.17
C ASN A 129 -17.72 10.96 -22.86
N ARG A 130 -16.99 10.94 -21.74
CA ARG A 130 -17.46 11.58 -20.49
C ARG A 130 -18.08 12.91 -20.86
N ARG A 131 -19.35 13.09 -20.51
CA ARG A 131 -20.10 14.30 -20.86
C ARG A 131 -19.41 15.48 -20.19
N GLU A 132 -19.07 16.48 -20.97
CA GLU A 132 -18.42 17.69 -20.46
C GLU A 132 -19.34 18.33 -19.40
N ASN A 133 -18.74 18.81 -18.31
CA ASN A 133 -19.44 19.37 -17.14
C ASN A 133 -20.38 18.42 -16.38
N ALA A 134 -20.34 17.10 -16.63
CA ALA A 134 -20.95 16.13 -15.72
C ALA A 134 -20.25 16.16 -14.35
N PRO A 135 -20.95 15.79 -13.25
CA PRO A 135 -20.22 15.45 -12.03
C PRO A 135 -19.22 14.33 -12.34
N ASN A 136 -18.12 14.27 -11.61
CA ASN A 136 -17.19 13.14 -11.68
C ASN A 136 -17.22 12.47 -10.33
N ILE A 137 -17.75 11.26 -10.23
CA ILE A 137 -17.70 10.49 -8.98
C ILE A 137 -16.23 10.13 -8.71
N ILE A 138 -15.69 10.70 -7.63
CA ILE A 138 -14.27 10.56 -7.23
C ILE A 138 -14.08 9.59 -6.05
N GLN A 139 -15.16 9.27 -5.32
CA GLN A 139 -15.18 8.22 -4.29
C GLN A 139 -16.48 7.39 -4.37
N PRO A 140 -16.41 6.08 -4.09
CA PRO A 140 -15.21 5.33 -3.68
C PRO A 140 -14.17 5.22 -4.80
N TYR A 141 -12.90 5.05 -4.42
CA TYR A 141 -11.82 4.92 -5.39
C TYR A 141 -11.81 3.54 -6.05
N GLY A 142 -11.73 3.51 -7.38
CA GLY A 142 -11.77 2.25 -8.13
C GLY A 142 -13.20 1.67 -8.21
N LYS A 143 -13.28 0.35 -8.39
CA LYS A 143 -14.55 -0.36 -8.66
C LYS A 143 -14.80 -1.55 -7.75
N VAL A 144 -13.87 -1.87 -6.86
CA VAL A 144 -13.98 -3.00 -5.93
C VAL A 144 -13.79 -2.43 -4.53
N ILE A 145 -14.68 -2.78 -3.61
CA ILE A 145 -14.69 -2.26 -2.23
C ILE A 145 -15.00 -3.37 -1.22
N ILE A 146 -14.49 -3.22 0.00
CA ILE A 146 -14.92 -4.02 1.17
C ILE A 146 -15.96 -3.26 2.00
N ASN A 147 -15.78 -1.96 2.17
CA ASN A 147 -16.71 -1.13 2.94
C ASN A 147 -18.10 -1.13 2.29
N ARG A 148 -19.09 -1.69 3.01
CA ARG A 148 -20.50 -1.80 2.56
C ARG A 148 -21.30 -0.52 2.74
N ARG A 149 -20.68 0.51 3.35
CA ARG A 149 -21.20 1.86 3.54
C ARG A 149 -20.17 2.89 3.04
N PRO A 150 -19.85 2.89 1.72
CA PRO A 150 -18.80 3.76 1.21
C PRO A 150 -19.19 5.24 1.29
N LEU A 151 -18.20 6.10 1.50
CA LEU A 151 -18.32 7.54 1.25
C LEU A 151 -18.49 7.77 -0.25
N ILE A 152 -19.45 8.60 -0.63
CA ILE A 152 -19.67 8.98 -2.03
C ILE A 152 -19.30 10.45 -2.17
N SER A 153 -18.36 10.75 -3.07
CA SER A 153 -17.91 12.12 -3.34
C SER A 153 -17.79 12.35 -4.84
N TRP A 154 -18.04 13.58 -5.29
CA TRP A 154 -17.97 13.96 -6.71
C TRP A 154 -17.41 15.37 -6.91
N THR A 155 -17.15 15.76 -8.15
CA THR A 155 -16.79 17.14 -8.50
C THR A 155 -18.04 18.02 -8.64
N ALA A 156 -17.94 19.27 -8.20
CA ALA A 156 -18.99 20.26 -8.39
C ALA A 156 -19.28 20.51 -9.87
N VAL A 157 -20.55 20.73 -10.20
CA VAL A 157 -21.05 21.10 -11.53
C VAL A 157 -21.42 22.59 -11.53
N PRO A 158 -20.89 23.40 -12.46
CA PRO A 158 -21.26 24.81 -12.58
C PRO A 158 -22.77 25.00 -12.76
N GLY A 159 -23.37 25.86 -11.93
CA GLY A 159 -24.80 26.16 -11.97
C GLY A 159 -25.72 25.15 -11.28
N ALA A 160 -25.19 24.07 -10.72
CA ALA A 160 -25.94 23.16 -9.87
C ALA A 160 -26.18 23.77 -8.49
N THR A 161 -27.40 23.61 -7.97
CA THR A 161 -27.82 24.07 -6.64
C THR A 161 -27.95 22.93 -5.65
N SER A 162 -28.18 21.70 -6.13
CA SER A 162 -28.23 20.48 -5.34
C SER A 162 -27.83 19.27 -6.19
N TYR A 163 -27.71 18.12 -5.55
CA TYR A 163 -27.43 16.84 -6.18
C TYR A 163 -28.36 15.77 -5.63
N THR A 164 -28.79 14.88 -6.51
CA THR A 164 -29.51 13.67 -6.16
C THR A 164 -28.58 12.47 -6.29
N VAL A 165 -28.37 11.74 -5.20
CA VAL A 165 -27.59 10.50 -5.19
C VAL A 165 -28.55 9.32 -5.16
N GLN A 166 -28.51 8.49 -6.20
CA GLN A 166 -29.26 7.25 -6.29
C GLN A 166 -28.31 6.07 -6.14
N LEU A 167 -28.72 5.09 -5.34
CA LEU A 167 -28.01 3.82 -5.21
C LEU A 167 -28.96 2.67 -5.51
N SER A 168 -28.52 1.74 -6.36
CA SER A 168 -29.27 0.52 -6.66
C SER A 168 -28.34 -0.67 -6.89
N GLY A 169 -28.68 -1.83 -6.35
CA GLY A 169 -27.92 -3.06 -6.56
C GLY A 169 -28.20 -4.11 -5.48
N GLY A 170 -28.26 -5.38 -5.88
CA GLY A 170 -28.74 -6.44 -4.99
C GLY A 170 -30.15 -6.12 -4.50
N GLU A 171 -30.31 -6.05 -3.17
CA GLU A 171 -31.57 -5.69 -2.49
C GLU A 171 -31.65 -4.20 -2.14
N VAL A 172 -30.57 -3.44 -2.34
CA VAL A 172 -30.50 -2.04 -1.93
C VAL A 172 -31.03 -1.14 -3.03
N LYS A 173 -31.97 -0.26 -2.69
CA LYS A 173 -32.45 0.81 -3.56
C LYS A 173 -32.87 2.03 -2.75
N TRP A 174 -32.18 3.14 -2.91
CA TRP A 174 -32.54 4.39 -2.24
C TRP A 174 -32.05 5.61 -3.03
N GLU A 175 -32.58 6.78 -2.65
CA GLU A 175 -32.21 8.09 -3.18
C GLU A 175 -32.11 9.11 -2.03
N LYS A 176 -31.16 10.05 -2.13
CA LYS A 176 -31.04 11.20 -1.22
C LYS A 176 -30.63 12.46 -1.99
N GLU A 177 -31.25 13.58 -1.65
CA GLU A 177 -30.83 14.90 -2.12
C GLU A 177 -29.85 15.53 -1.12
N VAL A 178 -28.82 16.21 -1.65
CA VAL A 178 -27.82 16.95 -0.87
C VAL A 178 -27.38 18.23 -1.59
N VAL A 179 -26.95 19.24 -0.85
CA VAL A 179 -26.42 20.50 -1.42
C VAL A 179 -24.90 20.41 -1.68
N GLY A 180 -24.19 19.60 -0.89
CA GLY A 180 -22.74 19.43 -1.01
C GLY A 180 -22.31 18.44 -2.09
N THR A 181 -21.00 18.24 -2.23
CA THR A 181 -20.40 17.30 -3.19
C THR A 181 -19.96 15.97 -2.57
N THR A 182 -20.47 15.69 -1.36
CA THR A 182 -20.13 14.51 -0.58
C THR A 182 -21.37 14.06 0.17
N LEU A 183 -21.58 12.75 0.20
CA LEU A 183 -22.61 12.07 0.96
C LEU A 183 -21.96 10.92 1.74
N SER A 184 -21.96 11.05 3.07
CA SER A 184 -21.72 9.89 3.94
C SER A 184 -22.87 8.91 3.79
N TYR A 185 -22.56 7.62 3.76
CA TYR A 185 -23.59 6.60 3.58
C TYR A 185 -24.69 6.75 4.65
N PRO A 186 -25.97 6.89 4.25
CA PRO A 186 -27.05 7.11 5.22
C PRO A 186 -27.21 5.93 6.18
N GLN A 187 -27.23 6.20 7.49
CA GLN A 187 -27.30 5.16 8.52
C GLN A 187 -28.67 4.45 8.57
N ASP A 188 -29.73 5.16 8.15
CA ASP A 188 -31.11 4.67 8.02
C ASP A 188 -31.32 3.72 6.82
N GLN A 189 -30.32 3.60 5.94
CA GLN A 189 -30.42 2.79 4.73
C GLN A 189 -29.70 1.45 4.88
N GLN A 190 -30.19 0.44 4.17
CA GLN A 190 -29.60 -0.91 4.15
C GLN A 190 -28.19 -0.88 3.55
N GLU A 191 -27.27 -1.64 4.15
CA GLU A 191 -25.90 -1.80 3.65
C GLU A 191 -25.87 -2.56 2.32
N LEU A 192 -24.88 -2.26 1.48
CA LEU A 192 -24.63 -3.01 0.26
C LEU A 192 -24.42 -4.49 0.57
N SER A 193 -25.02 -5.41 -0.20
CA SER A 193 -24.84 -6.85 0.01
C SER A 193 -23.44 -7.31 -0.40
N TYR A 194 -22.88 -8.30 0.29
CA TYR A 194 -21.64 -8.94 -0.16
C TYR A 194 -21.81 -9.57 -1.54
N GLY A 195 -20.76 -9.50 -2.37
CA GLY A 195 -20.77 -10.06 -3.72
C GLY A 195 -21.68 -9.33 -4.71
N SER A 196 -22.28 -8.19 -4.35
CA SER A 196 -23.19 -7.46 -5.25
C SER A 196 -22.46 -6.45 -6.12
N ALA A 197 -23.03 -6.21 -7.32
CA ALA A 197 -22.69 -5.07 -8.17
C ALA A 197 -23.73 -3.97 -7.93
N ASN A 198 -23.27 -2.79 -7.54
CA ASN A 198 -24.12 -1.66 -7.16
C ASN A 198 -23.82 -0.46 -8.05
N LYS A 199 -24.87 0.13 -8.58
CA LYS A 199 -24.84 1.34 -9.38
C LYS A 199 -25.12 2.55 -8.49
N ILE A 200 -24.19 3.49 -8.51
CA ILE A 200 -24.28 4.82 -7.88
C ILE A 200 -24.46 5.82 -9.02
N ILE A 201 -25.52 6.61 -8.96
CA ILE A 201 -25.77 7.71 -9.90
C ILE A 201 -25.77 9.01 -9.10
N VAL A 202 -25.01 9.99 -9.56
CA VAL A 202 -25.04 11.35 -9.00
C VAL A 202 -25.57 12.27 -10.08
N ILE A 203 -26.71 12.88 -9.80
CA ILE A 203 -27.40 13.80 -10.69
C ILE A 203 -27.22 15.21 -10.15
N ALA A 204 -26.69 16.13 -10.96
CA ALA A 204 -26.61 17.54 -10.63
C ALA A 204 -27.92 18.24 -11.00
N ASN A 205 -28.49 19.03 -10.10
CA ASN A 205 -29.78 19.69 -10.27
C ASN A 205 -29.65 21.21 -10.22
N LYS A 206 -30.49 21.93 -10.97
CA LYS A 206 -30.70 23.37 -10.84
C LYS A 206 -32.14 23.62 -10.42
N GLY A 207 -32.36 23.96 -9.16
CA GLY A 207 -33.68 23.84 -8.55
C GLY A 207 -34.13 22.37 -8.58
N ASN A 208 -35.35 22.12 -9.06
CA ASN A 208 -35.90 20.76 -9.18
C ASN A 208 -35.57 20.09 -10.52
N ASP A 209 -34.85 20.77 -11.42
CA ASP A 209 -34.58 20.27 -12.76
C ASP A 209 -33.22 19.56 -12.82
N PRO A 210 -33.17 18.29 -13.27
CA PRO A 210 -31.90 17.58 -13.47
C PRO A 210 -31.16 18.17 -14.67
N ILE A 211 -29.87 18.45 -14.49
CA ILE A 211 -28.98 19.01 -15.51
C ILE A 211 -28.24 17.88 -16.22
N ILE A 212 -27.51 17.07 -15.44
CA ILE A 212 -26.54 16.09 -15.93
C ILE A 212 -26.16 15.12 -14.82
N ASP A 213 -25.82 13.88 -15.20
CA ASP A 213 -25.47 12.82 -14.27
C ASP A 213 -24.09 12.18 -14.57
N ASP A 214 -23.56 11.50 -13.56
CA ASP A 214 -22.48 10.53 -13.71
C ASP A 214 -22.85 9.23 -12.99
N THR A 215 -22.30 8.13 -13.48
CA THR A 215 -22.62 6.79 -12.99
C THR A 215 -21.35 6.02 -12.68
N LEU A 216 -21.29 5.46 -11.47
CA LEU A 216 -20.24 4.55 -11.03
C LEU A 216 -20.86 3.19 -10.70
N VAL A 217 -20.24 2.11 -11.17
CA VAL A 217 -20.57 0.75 -10.75
C VAL A 217 -19.44 0.24 -9.86
N VAL A 218 -19.81 -0.19 -8.65
CA VAL A 218 -18.91 -0.76 -7.65
C VAL A 218 -19.31 -2.20 -7.33
N HIS A 219 -18.32 -3.03 -7.10
CA HIS A 219 -18.48 -4.43 -6.72
C HIS A 219 -18.05 -4.58 -5.27
N VAL A 220 -18.96 -5.04 -4.42
CA VAL A 220 -18.63 -5.42 -3.04
C VAL A 220 -18.08 -6.83 -3.06
N LEU A 221 -16.92 -7.07 -2.44
CA LEU A 221 -16.34 -8.41 -2.41
C LEU A 221 -17.26 -9.43 -1.71
N PRO A 222 -17.19 -10.72 -2.06
CA PRO A 222 -17.86 -11.77 -1.30
C PRO A 222 -17.38 -11.82 0.16
N GLU A 223 -18.28 -12.18 1.08
CA GLU A 223 -17.98 -12.21 2.52
C GLU A 223 -16.75 -13.07 2.85
N GLY A 224 -16.62 -14.24 2.22
CA GLY A 224 -15.48 -15.12 2.43
C GLY A 224 -14.13 -14.46 2.15
N TRP A 225 -14.06 -13.63 1.09
CA TRP A 225 -12.85 -12.93 0.69
C TRP A 225 -12.57 -11.77 1.65
N VAL A 226 -13.60 -11.05 2.06
CA VAL A 226 -13.51 -9.99 3.09
C VAL A 226 -12.97 -10.56 4.40
N ARG A 227 -13.44 -11.74 4.83
CA ARG A 227 -12.94 -12.41 6.04
C ARG A 227 -11.45 -12.77 5.92
N GLN A 228 -11.02 -13.32 4.79
CA GLN A 228 -9.61 -13.65 4.55
C GLN A 228 -8.72 -12.40 4.59
N ILE A 229 -9.16 -11.30 3.97
CA ILE A 229 -8.45 -10.01 4.01
C ILE A 229 -8.33 -9.51 5.45
N ASN A 230 -9.43 -9.47 6.19
CA ASN A 230 -9.43 -9.00 7.58
C ASN A 230 -8.54 -9.88 8.48
N GLN A 231 -8.55 -11.20 8.29
CA GLN A 231 -7.67 -12.13 9.02
C GLN A 231 -6.18 -11.85 8.72
N ALA A 232 -5.82 -11.66 7.45
CA ALA A 232 -4.45 -11.33 7.07
C ALA A 232 -4.02 -9.97 7.66
N ILE A 233 -4.89 -8.97 7.64
CA ILE A 233 -4.63 -7.65 8.24
C ILE A 233 -4.39 -7.76 9.74
N GLU A 234 -5.26 -8.46 10.47
CA GLU A 234 -5.11 -8.64 11.92
C GLU A 234 -3.86 -9.43 12.27
N GLN A 235 -3.50 -10.45 11.49
CA GLN A 235 -2.26 -11.18 11.67
C GLN A 235 -1.04 -10.25 11.52
N VAL A 236 -1.00 -9.40 10.49
CA VAL A 236 0.12 -8.46 10.31
C VAL A 236 0.18 -7.46 11.47
N LYS A 237 -0.96 -6.87 11.86
CA LYS A 237 -1.01 -5.92 12.99
C LYS A 237 -0.50 -6.54 14.29
N SER A 238 -0.77 -7.83 14.51
CA SER A 238 -0.31 -8.55 15.71
C SER A 238 1.22 -8.71 15.79
N LEU A 239 1.95 -8.49 14.68
CA LEU A 239 3.41 -8.56 14.65
C LEU A 239 4.09 -7.36 15.33
N GLY A 240 3.34 -6.30 15.67
CA GLY A 240 3.88 -5.13 16.37
C GLY A 240 4.90 -4.33 15.55
N LEU A 241 4.75 -4.34 14.22
CA LEU A 241 5.62 -3.62 13.29
C LEU A 241 5.36 -2.11 13.29
N SER A 242 6.23 -1.36 12.61
CA SER A 242 6.00 0.06 12.37
C SER A 242 4.65 0.29 11.67
N ALA A 243 3.86 1.22 12.19
CA ALA A 243 2.57 1.57 11.59
C ALA A 243 2.72 2.10 10.14
N ASP A 244 3.84 2.77 9.83
CA ASP A 244 4.15 3.20 8.46
C ASP A 244 4.42 2.00 7.55
N GLU A 245 5.35 1.13 7.94
CA GLU A 245 5.71 -0.05 7.15
C GLU A 245 4.51 -0.98 6.95
N THR A 246 3.72 -1.18 8.01
CA THR A 246 2.48 -1.96 7.95
C THR A 246 1.51 -1.39 6.92
N ALA A 247 1.37 -0.06 6.86
CA ALA A 247 0.43 0.59 5.95
C ALA A 247 0.87 0.48 4.48
N TYR A 248 2.13 0.82 4.15
CA TYR A 248 2.56 0.91 2.74
C TYR A 248 3.14 -0.39 2.17
N ILE A 249 3.57 -1.34 3.01
CA ILE A 249 4.04 -2.65 2.54
C ILE A 249 2.89 -3.66 2.61
N ASP A 250 2.31 -3.83 3.79
CA ASP A 250 1.53 -5.04 4.08
C ASP A 250 0.07 -4.86 3.73
N LEU A 251 -0.56 -3.83 4.30
CA LEU A 251 -1.97 -3.60 4.07
C LEU A 251 -2.21 -3.18 2.62
N ASP A 252 -1.32 -2.36 2.07
CA ASP A 252 -1.34 -2.04 0.65
C ASP A 252 -1.24 -3.29 -0.24
N ALA A 253 -0.29 -4.20 0.00
CA ALA A 253 -0.19 -5.43 -0.80
C ALA A 253 -1.42 -6.35 -0.63
N ILE A 254 -1.94 -6.48 0.60
CA ILE A 254 -3.14 -7.28 0.89
C ILE A 254 -4.37 -6.70 0.18
N TYR A 255 -4.61 -5.40 0.26
CA TYR A 255 -5.73 -4.76 -0.45
C TYR A 255 -5.56 -4.85 -1.97
N MET A 256 -4.35 -4.63 -2.46
CA MET A 256 -4.06 -4.65 -3.89
C MET A 256 -4.09 -6.04 -4.51
N SER A 257 -4.05 -7.11 -3.71
CA SER A 257 -4.32 -8.48 -4.18
C SER A 257 -5.71 -8.60 -4.84
N GLU A 258 -6.67 -7.76 -4.43
CA GLU A 258 -8.03 -7.68 -4.99
C GLU A 258 -8.35 -6.34 -5.67
N ARG A 259 -7.33 -5.52 -5.93
CA ARG A 259 -7.49 -4.18 -6.52
C ARG A 259 -8.43 -3.27 -5.71
N LEU A 260 -8.40 -3.40 -4.39
CA LEU A 260 -9.16 -2.58 -3.44
C LEU A 260 -8.52 -1.19 -3.30
N LEU A 261 -8.63 -0.41 -4.37
CA LEU A 261 -8.03 0.92 -4.47
C LEU A 261 -8.61 1.89 -3.43
N ASN A 262 -9.90 1.79 -3.12
CA ASN A 262 -10.52 2.58 -2.05
C ASN A 262 -9.87 2.30 -0.70
N ASP A 263 -9.82 1.03 -0.32
CA ASP A 263 -9.40 0.59 1.01
C ASP A 263 -7.90 0.88 1.24
N THR A 264 -7.04 0.66 0.23
CA THR A 264 -5.62 1.03 0.36
C THR A 264 -5.41 2.54 0.42
N ILE A 265 -6.11 3.34 -0.40
CA ILE A 265 -5.97 4.80 -0.39
C ILE A 265 -6.44 5.36 0.96
N GLU A 266 -7.59 4.93 1.47
CA GLU A 266 -8.08 5.36 2.78
C GLU A 266 -7.12 4.98 3.91
N ASN A 267 -6.56 3.76 3.88
CA ASN A 267 -5.56 3.31 4.85
C ASN A 267 -4.28 4.17 4.82
N LEU A 268 -3.76 4.45 3.63
CA LEU A 268 -2.58 5.30 3.45
C LEU A 268 -2.86 6.75 3.86
N GLN A 269 -4.03 7.30 3.50
CA GLN A 269 -4.48 8.63 3.92
C GLN A 269 -4.61 8.74 5.45
N ALA A 270 -5.20 7.74 6.10
CA ALA A 270 -5.31 7.70 7.56
C ALA A 270 -3.93 7.72 8.22
N ARG A 271 -2.96 6.98 7.66
CA ARG A 271 -1.60 6.98 8.17
C ARG A 271 -0.87 8.32 7.96
N VAL A 272 -1.09 8.97 6.81
CA VAL A 272 -0.63 10.36 6.57
C VAL A 272 -1.24 11.32 7.59
N ALA A 273 -2.56 11.24 7.83
CA ALA A 273 -3.27 12.09 8.79
C ALA A 273 -2.77 11.88 10.23
N ALA A 274 -2.35 10.65 10.56
CA ALA A 274 -1.69 10.32 11.82
C ALA A 274 -0.21 10.79 11.91
N GLY A 275 0.22 11.73 11.06
CA GLY A 275 1.51 12.40 11.17
C GLY A 275 2.71 11.59 10.68
N SER A 276 2.52 10.72 9.69
CA SER A 276 3.65 9.99 9.08
C SER A 276 4.68 10.96 8.48
N PHE A 277 5.96 10.67 8.70
CA PHE A 277 7.08 11.33 8.02
C PHE A 277 7.77 10.41 7.01
N ASN A 278 7.23 9.21 6.74
CA ASN A 278 7.89 8.25 5.87
C ASN A 278 7.69 8.62 4.38
N PRO A 279 8.76 8.97 3.62
CA PRO A 279 8.62 9.40 2.23
C PRO A 279 8.06 8.31 1.31
N THR A 280 8.40 7.04 1.56
CA THR A 280 7.91 5.91 0.77
C THR A 280 6.39 5.76 0.89
N LEU A 281 5.82 6.00 2.07
CA LEU A 281 4.37 5.98 2.26
C LEU A 281 3.66 7.01 1.37
N TYR A 282 4.19 8.24 1.28
CA TYR A 282 3.64 9.26 0.39
C TYR A 282 3.82 8.92 -1.09
N ARG A 283 4.95 8.29 -1.48
CA ARG A 283 5.12 7.82 -2.86
C ARG A 283 4.09 6.75 -3.21
N ILE A 284 3.90 5.74 -2.36
CA ILE A 284 2.92 4.68 -2.59
C ILE A 284 1.50 5.25 -2.67
N LEU A 285 1.13 6.21 -1.82
CA LEU A 285 -0.14 6.93 -1.93
C LEU A 285 -0.28 7.64 -3.30
N GLY A 286 0.79 8.27 -3.79
CA GLY A 286 0.83 8.85 -5.14
C GLY A 286 0.65 7.80 -6.25
N ASP A 287 1.29 6.64 -6.11
CA ASP A 287 1.15 5.51 -7.05
C ASP A 287 -0.30 4.99 -7.09
N ARG A 288 -0.99 4.95 -5.94
CA ARG A 288 -2.43 4.59 -5.90
C ARG A 288 -3.32 5.66 -6.53
N TYR A 289 -3.02 6.95 -6.33
CA TYR A 289 -3.72 8.02 -7.05
C TYR A 289 -3.52 7.97 -8.56
N VAL A 290 -2.36 7.50 -9.03
CA VAL A 290 -2.10 7.22 -10.45
C VAL A 290 -3.03 6.13 -10.99
N GLU A 291 -3.26 5.05 -10.22
CA GLU A 291 -4.15 3.95 -10.61
C GLU A 291 -5.63 4.37 -10.69
N VAL A 292 -6.04 5.36 -9.88
CA VAL A 292 -7.43 5.87 -9.87
C VAL A 292 -7.62 7.15 -10.69
N TRP A 293 -6.64 7.53 -11.50
CA TRP A 293 -6.71 8.67 -12.40
C TRP A 293 -6.90 10.03 -11.71
N MET A 294 -6.24 10.23 -10.57
CA MET A 294 -6.27 11.47 -9.77
C MET A 294 -4.92 12.21 -9.83
N PRO A 295 -4.62 12.91 -10.94
CA PRO A 295 -3.27 13.41 -11.21
C PRO A 295 -2.80 14.49 -10.24
N GLN A 296 -3.71 15.37 -9.79
CA GLN A 296 -3.35 16.43 -8.83
C GLN A 296 -3.07 15.85 -7.44
N LEU A 297 -3.82 14.82 -7.03
CA LEU A 297 -3.58 14.11 -5.77
C LEU A 297 -2.25 13.34 -5.83
N ALA A 298 -1.99 12.65 -6.95
CA ALA A 298 -0.72 11.98 -7.18
C ALA A 298 0.47 12.94 -7.12
N LYS A 299 0.40 14.06 -7.85
CA LYS A 299 1.45 15.10 -7.85
C LYS A 299 1.69 15.65 -6.45
N THR A 300 0.63 15.95 -5.71
CA THR A 300 0.75 16.47 -4.34
C THR A 300 1.45 15.47 -3.42
N ALA A 301 1.06 14.19 -3.48
CA ALA A 301 1.67 13.13 -2.70
C ALA A 301 3.16 12.94 -3.06
N TYR A 302 3.50 12.91 -4.35
CA TYR A 302 4.89 12.80 -4.80
C TYR A 302 5.75 14.01 -4.40
N ILE A 303 5.24 15.24 -4.49
CA ILE A 303 5.98 16.42 -4.03
C ILE A 303 6.30 16.29 -2.53
N LYS A 304 5.33 15.85 -1.72
CA LYS A 304 5.54 15.63 -0.29
C LYS A 304 6.55 14.51 -0.03
N ALA A 305 6.48 13.40 -0.78
CA ALA A 305 7.45 12.32 -0.73
C ALA A 305 8.88 12.81 -1.02
N LEU A 306 9.05 13.61 -2.08
CA LEU A 306 10.34 14.16 -2.49
C LEU A 306 10.93 15.09 -1.42
N GLN A 307 10.10 15.95 -0.83
CA GLN A 307 10.51 16.84 0.26
C GLN A 307 11.04 16.04 1.46
N LEU A 308 10.28 15.02 1.91
CA LEU A 308 10.65 14.18 3.03
C LEU A 308 11.89 13.32 2.73
N ALA A 309 11.99 12.76 1.52
CA ALA A 309 13.14 11.95 1.09
C ALA A 309 14.43 12.78 1.07
N ARG A 310 14.38 14.02 0.56
CA ARG A 310 15.52 14.96 0.59
C ARG A 310 15.91 15.32 2.01
N PHE A 311 14.93 15.64 2.85
CA PHE A 311 15.17 15.96 4.27
C PHE A 311 15.85 14.80 5.00
N GLN A 312 15.43 13.57 4.74
CA GLN A 312 15.99 12.35 5.33
C GLN A 312 17.25 11.84 4.62
N LYS A 313 17.72 12.51 3.57
CA LYS A 313 18.86 12.10 2.73
C LYS A 313 18.69 10.67 2.14
N ASN A 314 17.45 10.27 1.86
CA ASN A 314 17.14 8.99 1.23
C ASN A 314 17.24 9.13 -0.30
N SER A 315 18.45 9.01 -0.84
CA SER A 315 18.73 9.20 -2.27
C SER A 315 17.96 8.25 -3.18
N GLY A 316 17.80 6.98 -2.79
CA GLY A 316 17.04 6.01 -3.57
C GLY A 316 15.56 6.37 -3.68
N GLU A 317 14.95 6.89 -2.61
CA GLU A 317 13.58 7.37 -2.66
C GLU A 317 13.45 8.68 -3.45
N VAL A 318 14.46 9.57 -3.39
CA VAL A 318 14.50 10.78 -4.24
C VAL A 318 14.45 10.43 -5.72
N GLU A 319 15.26 9.46 -6.15
CA GLU A 319 15.31 9.01 -7.54
C GLU A 319 13.96 8.44 -8.00
N LEU A 320 13.39 7.50 -7.22
CA LEU A 320 12.09 6.91 -7.52
C LEU A 320 10.98 7.96 -7.64
N VAL A 321 10.93 8.93 -6.73
CA VAL A 321 9.90 9.97 -6.76
C VAL A 321 10.09 10.94 -7.94
N GLN A 322 11.34 11.26 -8.29
CA GLN A 322 11.64 12.11 -9.45
C GLN A 322 11.22 11.42 -10.77
N GLU A 323 11.47 10.12 -10.89
CA GLU A 323 10.99 9.32 -12.02
C GLU A 323 9.45 9.40 -12.15
N ARG A 324 8.72 9.19 -11.04
CA ARG A 324 7.25 9.27 -11.03
C ARG A 324 6.72 10.65 -11.40
N LEU A 325 7.33 11.72 -10.89
CA LEU A 325 6.95 13.09 -11.24
C LEU A 325 7.23 13.41 -12.72
N SER A 326 8.35 12.93 -13.25
CA SER A 326 8.69 13.08 -14.67
C SER A 326 7.68 12.35 -15.55
N ALA A 327 7.39 11.08 -15.24
CA ALA A 327 6.39 10.29 -15.95
C ALA A 327 5.00 10.96 -15.91
N LEU A 328 4.58 11.48 -14.75
CA LEU A 328 3.29 12.18 -14.61
C LEU A 328 3.21 13.48 -15.44
N SER A 329 4.34 14.17 -15.62
CA SER A 329 4.40 15.37 -16.47
C SER A 329 4.34 15.05 -17.96
N GLN A 330 4.86 13.89 -18.36
CA GLN A 330 4.89 13.43 -19.75
C GLN A 330 3.60 12.71 -20.16
N SER A 331 2.91 12.08 -19.21
CA SER A 331 1.56 11.60 -19.40
C SER A 331 0.67 12.82 -19.62
N GLN A 332 0.40 13.16 -20.87
CA GLN A 332 -0.52 14.23 -21.24
C GLN A 332 -1.82 14.03 -20.46
N LEU A 333 -2.06 14.88 -19.45
CA LEU A 333 -3.41 15.04 -18.94
C LEU A 333 -4.22 15.50 -20.15
N PRO A 334 -5.38 14.90 -20.46
CA PRO A 334 -6.24 15.43 -21.50
C PRO A 334 -6.70 16.84 -21.08
N THR A 335 -5.91 17.86 -21.40
CA THR A 335 -6.39 19.22 -21.54
C THR A 335 -7.20 19.23 -22.81
N ARG A 336 -8.49 18.91 -22.67
CA ARG A 336 -9.49 19.27 -23.68
C ARG A 336 -9.68 20.78 -23.62
N THR A 337 -8.73 21.53 -24.17
CA THR A 337 -9.08 22.80 -24.79
C THR A 337 -9.70 22.43 -26.13
N ASN A 338 -11.02 22.44 -26.23
CA ASN A 338 -11.65 22.61 -27.54
C ASN A 338 -11.24 24.03 -28.01
N PRO A 339 -10.44 24.20 -29.07
CA PRO A 339 -10.51 25.44 -29.80
C PRO A 339 -11.95 25.54 -30.32
N ALA A 340 -12.59 26.68 -30.05
CA ALA A 340 -13.94 26.99 -30.47
C ALA A 340 -14.21 26.51 -31.93
N GLN A 341 -15.30 25.76 -32.10
CA GLN A 341 -15.99 25.60 -33.39
C GLN A 341 -17.42 26.06 -33.21
#